data_AF-A0A968P0T7-F1
#
_entry.id   AF-A0A968P0T7-F1
#
_cell.length_a   1.000
_cell.length_b   1.000
_cell.length_c   1.000
_cell.angle_alpha   90.00
_cell.angle_beta   90.00
_cell.angle_gamma   90.00
#
_symmetry.space_group_name_H-M   'P 1'
#
loop_
_entity.id
_entity.type
_entity.pdbx_description
1 polymer ?
#
loop_
_entity_poly.entity_id
_entity_poly.type
_entity_poly.pdbx_seq_one_letter_code
_entity_poly.pdbx_strand_id
1 'polypeptide(L)'
;MKRSTTLVAIITLVASVLVFFQNCGEGFRSQGAYFEDSSSGGGSGSNGSGGGGSNGDPNTGPQWAKGDNFNYSSLPANYQSQMVQVQITETAYMTNTGPKAIAISADGLGFVRHGGMSNQTQAQINQAAQQACYAISGGKPCALLAVGNVFNVSRNDLNNSFTYSLPLSTTVNSNIPFVNANQASAIASSYNAAPSPKAMALSLDGSYFWIAHSTAEPLSSLDEAKRIVLERCELAAATIPCVIYAENASVTFNPLAINRTPVIDYARTEVATNIPGMRQTVFNTVIQNDYLRQVNGTSVFGSIYISADGRGSMSYNSSATTADNDAKSRCTQGASAEFPCFKYATNKTIASLTQSLVSVKTYGMNLHCKVVPRASCAAHLALGCPAGGSYYVAQAGSIALQTCN
;
A
#
# COMPACT_ATOMS: atom_id res chain seq x y z
N MET A 1 6.06 -18.86 -73.24
CA MET A 1 4.66 -18.91 -72.75
C MET A 1 4.70 -19.42 -71.31
N LYS A 2 4.64 -18.52 -70.32
CA LYS A 2 3.43 -18.07 -69.57
C LYS A 2 2.97 -19.08 -68.48
N ARG A 3 3.27 -18.73 -67.21
CA ARG A 3 2.51 -18.92 -65.93
C ARG A 3 2.19 -20.39 -65.53
N SER A 4 2.19 -20.83 -64.27
CA SER A 4 1.94 -20.17 -62.99
C SER A 4 2.46 -21.03 -61.82
N THR A 5 3.14 -20.39 -60.88
CA THR A 5 3.19 -20.60 -59.42
C THR A 5 1.82 -21.00 -58.81
N THR A 6 1.80 -21.87 -57.78
CA THR A 6 1.12 -21.76 -56.45
C THR A 6 1.19 -23.14 -55.72
N LEU A 7 1.18 -23.14 -54.37
CA LEU A 7 1.19 -24.27 -53.39
C LEU A 7 2.59 -24.84 -53.05
N VAL A 8 3.10 -24.89 -51.81
CA VAL A 8 2.57 -24.72 -50.44
C VAL A 8 3.70 -24.19 -49.56
N ALA A 9 3.48 -23.07 -48.87
CA ALA A 9 4.35 -22.58 -47.81
C ALA A 9 3.49 -22.10 -46.63
N ILE A 10 3.04 -23.04 -45.77
CA ILE A 10 2.46 -22.73 -44.46
C ILE A 10 2.80 -23.87 -43.48
N ILE A 11 4.08 -24.02 -43.10
CA ILE A 11 4.49 -24.66 -41.84
C ILE A 11 5.79 -23.98 -41.37
N THR A 12 5.71 -22.72 -40.92
CA THR A 12 6.71 -22.08 -40.02
C THR A 12 6.24 -20.66 -39.67
N LEU A 13 5.24 -20.54 -38.81
CA LEU A 13 4.87 -19.25 -38.21
C LEU A 13 4.20 -19.44 -36.84
N VAL A 14 4.88 -20.16 -35.93
CA VAL A 14 4.49 -20.29 -34.52
C VAL A 14 5.65 -19.92 -33.56
N ALA A 15 6.79 -19.44 -34.05
CA ALA A 15 8.00 -19.26 -33.24
C ALA A 15 8.52 -17.81 -33.13
N SER A 16 7.70 -16.77 -33.36
CA SER A 16 8.24 -15.39 -33.46
C SER A 16 7.46 -14.29 -32.72
N VAL A 17 6.65 -14.62 -31.71
CA VAL A 17 5.99 -13.61 -30.84
C VAL A 17 6.24 -13.91 -29.35
N LEU A 18 7.44 -14.41 -29.03
CA LEU A 18 7.85 -14.76 -27.65
C LEU A 18 9.14 -14.08 -27.19
N VAL A 19 9.49 -12.94 -27.81
CA VAL A 19 10.63 -12.13 -27.38
C VAL A 19 10.23 -10.66 -27.44
N PHE A 20 9.65 -10.15 -26.35
CA PHE A 20 9.82 -8.77 -25.87
C PHE A 20 9.11 -8.68 -24.52
N PHE A 21 9.82 -9.04 -23.45
CA PHE A 21 9.80 -8.44 -22.10
C PHE A 21 10.68 -9.32 -21.19
N GLN A 22 11.99 -9.16 -21.34
CA GLN A 22 12.97 -9.46 -20.29
C GLN A 22 13.67 -8.14 -19.93
N ASN A 23 13.93 -7.95 -18.63
CA ASN A 23 14.62 -6.84 -17.94
C ASN A 23 13.75 -5.70 -17.40
N CYS A 24 13.25 -5.87 -16.17
CA CYS A 24 13.92 -5.38 -14.95
C CYS A 24 13.14 -5.90 -13.72
N GLY A 25 13.77 -6.75 -12.91
CA GLY A 25 13.20 -7.24 -11.65
C GLY A 25 13.80 -8.58 -11.22
N GLU A 26 15.05 -8.57 -10.76
CA GLU A 26 15.55 -9.68 -9.94
C GLU A 26 15.13 -9.46 -8.49
N GLY A 27 14.31 -10.38 -7.98
CA GLY A 27 14.66 -11.12 -6.78
C GLY A 27 13.69 -11.00 -5.61
N PHE A 28 12.85 -12.02 -5.40
CA PHE A 28 12.52 -12.53 -4.05
C PHE A 28 12.26 -14.04 -4.08
N ARG A 29 13.15 -14.80 -3.41
CA ARG A 29 12.90 -16.19 -2.99
C ARG A 29 12.25 -16.14 -1.61
N SER A 30 11.12 -16.83 -1.44
CA SER A 30 10.47 -16.99 -0.14
C SER A 30 11.14 -18.12 0.65
N GLN A 31 11.25 -17.94 1.97
CA GLN A 31 11.33 -19.05 2.92
C GLN A 31 10.24 -18.86 3.99
N GLY A 32 9.60 -19.97 4.32
CA GLY A 32 8.35 -20.03 5.09
C GLY A 32 8.54 -19.69 6.57
N ALA A 33 7.53 -19.03 7.11
CA ALA A 33 7.35 -18.90 8.56
C ALA A 33 6.50 -20.08 9.05
N TYR A 34 7.13 -20.92 9.87
CA TYR A 34 6.45 -21.86 10.77
C TYR A 34 5.67 -21.07 11.83
N PHE A 35 4.39 -21.38 12.01
CA PHE A 35 3.60 -20.96 13.16
C PHE A 35 3.63 -22.09 14.20
N GLU A 36 4.24 -21.85 15.35
CA GLU A 36 3.98 -22.63 16.56
C GLU A 36 2.90 -21.93 17.37
N ASP A 37 1.83 -22.68 17.59
CA ASP A 37 0.68 -22.37 18.42
C ASP A 37 1.07 -22.56 19.88
N SER A 38 0.92 -21.54 20.73
CA SER A 38 0.93 -21.73 22.18
C SER A 38 -0.10 -20.84 22.85
N SER A 39 -1.12 -21.52 23.34
CA SER A 39 -2.25 -21.01 24.08
C SER A 39 -1.98 -21.02 25.59
N SER A 40 -2.79 -20.21 26.28
CA SER A 40 -3.19 -20.28 27.69
C SER A 40 -2.27 -19.66 28.76
N GLY A 41 -2.88 -18.76 29.54
CA GLY A 41 -2.30 -18.14 30.73
C GLY A 41 -3.20 -17.05 31.30
N GLY A 42 -4.38 -17.43 31.80
CA GLY A 42 -5.29 -16.53 32.52
C GLY A 42 -4.75 -16.21 33.91
N GLY A 43 -4.83 -14.93 34.30
CA GLY A 43 -4.49 -14.45 35.63
C GLY A 43 -5.42 -13.31 36.03
N SER A 44 -6.40 -13.63 36.86
CA SER A 44 -7.29 -12.70 37.55
C SER A 44 -6.58 -12.15 38.80
N GLY A 45 -6.61 -10.84 39.02
CA GLY A 45 -6.04 -10.18 40.19
C GLY A 45 -6.65 -8.81 40.42
N SER A 46 -7.29 -8.65 41.58
CA SER A 46 -8.16 -7.55 42.01
C SER A 46 -7.46 -6.42 42.79
N ASN A 47 -8.15 -5.26 42.83
CA ASN A 47 -8.21 -4.23 43.88
C ASN A 47 -7.04 -3.26 44.13
N GLY A 48 -7.38 -1.96 44.26
CA GLY A 48 -6.66 -1.06 45.17
C GLY A 48 -6.68 0.45 44.87
N SER A 49 -7.73 1.12 45.33
CA SER A 49 -7.77 2.41 46.07
C SER A 49 -7.10 3.70 45.53
N GLY A 50 -7.81 4.81 45.78
CA GLY A 50 -7.49 6.15 45.29
C GLY A 50 -6.34 6.88 45.98
N GLY A 51 -5.93 7.99 45.36
CA GLY A 51 -4.94 8.94 45.88
C GLY A 51 -4.90 10.19 45.00
N GLY A 52 -5.04 11.36 45.62
CA GLY A 52 -5.28 12.65 44.94
C GLY A 52 -4.18 13.08 43.98
N GLY A 53 -4.61 13.65 42.85
CA GLY A 53 -3.72 14.22 41.84
C GLY A 53 -3.20 15.59 42.28
N SER A 54 -1.95 15.61 42.74
CA SER A 54 -1.10 16.78 42.67
C SER A 54 -0.92 17.17 41.19
N ASN A 55 -0.97 18.47 40.90
CA ASN A 55 -0.49 19.02 39.63
C ASN A 55 1.03 18.83 39.57
N GLY A 56 1.46 17.61 39.24
CA GLY A 56 2.86 17.25 39.06
C GLY A 56 3.43 18.02 37.88
N ASP A 57 4.59 18.64 38.09
CA ASP A 57 5.37 19.29 37.05
C ASP A 57 5.54 18.32 35.86
N PRO A 58 5.10 18.69 34.64
CA PRO A 58 5.21 17.85 33.45
C PRO A 58 6.65 17.42 33.11
N ASN A 59 7.67 17.96 33.80
CA ASN A 59 9.07 17.57 33.63
C ASN A 59 9.54 16.34 34.43
N THR A 60 8.71 15.69 35.24
CA THR A 60 9.16 14.57 36.12
C THR A 60 9.24 13.18 35.48
N GLY A 61 8.90 13.04 34.18
CA GLY A 61 9.06 11.74 33.48
C GLY A 61 10.52 11.26 33.39
N PRO A 62 10.77 10.01 32.95
CA PRO A 62 12.12 9.52 32.73
C PRO A 62 12.90 10.45 31.80
N GLN A 63 14.12 10.81 32.19
CA GLN A 63 15.05 11.54 31.33
C GLN A 63 15.72 10.51 30.40
N TRP A 64 15.83 10.84 29.12
CA TRP A 64 16.64 10.07 28.16
C TRP A 64 17.58 11.00 27.41
N ALA A 65 18.78 10.50 27.13
CA ALA A 65 19.77 11.12 26.29
C ALA A 65 19.75 10.49 24.88
N LYS A 66 20.28 11.23 23.91
CA LYS A 66 20.62 10.66 22.59
C LYS A 66 21.60 9.48 22.77
N GLY A 67 21.28 8.35 22.17
CA GLY A 67 22.05 7.12 22.26
C GLY A 67 21.52 6.11 23.29
N ASP A 68 20.63 6.53 24.21
CA ASP A 68 19.98 5.61 25.13
C ASP A 68 19.07 4.63 24.38
N ASN A 69 18.86 3.44 24.96
CA ASN A 69 17.92 2.47 24.42
C ASN A 69 16.53 3.08 24.25
N PHE A 70 15.98 2.94 23.04
CA PHE A 70 14.68 3.47 22.71
C PHE A 70 13.57 2.74 23.48
N ASN A 71 12.75 3.50 24.19
CA ASN A 71 11.55 3.02 24.84
C ASN A 71 10.40 4.01 24.58
N TYR A 72 9.38 3.60 23.81
CA TYR A 72 8.30 4.51 23.46
C TYR A 72 7.47 4.99 24.66
N SER A 73 7.37 4.17 25.72
CA SER A 73 6.60 4.51 26.91
C SER A 73 7.28 5.54 27.82
N SER A 74 8.57 5.86 27.62
CA SER A 74 9.27 6.89 28.39
C SER A 74 9.02 8.32 27.89
N LEU A 75 8.37 8.47 26.73
CA LEU A 75 8.06 9.78 26.16
C LEU A 75 6.99 10.52 26.99
N PRO A 76 6.98 11.86 27.00
CA PRO A 76 5.82 12.64 27.43
C PRO A 76 4.55 12.23 26.68
N ALA A 77 3.41 12.26 27.36
CA ALA A 77 2.13 11.81 26.80
C ALA A 77 1.74 12.53 25.50
N ASN A 78 2.12 13.79 25.33
CA ASN A 78 1.86 14.56 24.10
C ASN A 78 2.67 14.08 22.88
N TYR A 79 3.70 13.25 23.09
CA TYR A 79 4.47 12.60 22.01
C TYR A 79 4.11 11.13 21.82
N GLN A 80 3.23 10.60 22.67
CA GLN A 80 2.71 9.24 22.56
C GLN A 80 1.40 9.25 21.78
N SER A 81 1.44 8.72 20.55
CA SER A 81 0.28 8.54 19.69
C SER A 81 -0.02 7.06 19.50
N GLN A 82 -1.30 6.72 19.43
CA GLN A 82 -1.75 5.38 19.05
C GLN A 82 -1.17 4.99 17.67
N MET A 83 -1.05 5.94 16.76
CA MET A 83 -0.50 5.76 15.42
C MET A 83 0.91 5.15 15.45
N VAL A 84 1.83 5.75 16.22
CA VAL A 84 3.21 5.27 16.29
C VAL A 84 3.30 3.99 17.11
N GLN A 85 2.55 3.87 18.21
CA GLN A 85 2.51 2.66 19.02
C GLN A 85 2.07 1.43 18.20
N VAL A 86 0.99 1.55 17.42
CA VAL A 86 0.50 0.46 16.58
C VAL A 86 1.53 0.08 15.53
N GLN A 87 2.18 1.06 14.89
CA GLN A 87 3.24 0.75 13.94
C GLN A 87 4.41 0.00 14.60
N ILE A 88 4.89 0.46 15.77
CA ILE A 88 5.97 -0.22 16.51
C ILE A 88 5.64 -1.70 16.74
N THR A 89 4.41 -1.98 17.19
CA THR A 89 3.94 -3.34 17.48
C THR A 89 3.77 -4.18 16.22
N GLU A 90 2.97 -3.70 15.27
CA GLU A 90 2.57 -4.47 14.08
C GLU A 90 3.73 -4.67 13.10
N THR A 91 4.67 -3.72 13.01
CA THR A 91 5.86 -3.89 12.17
C THR A 91 7.01 -4.60 12.89
N ALA A 92 6.77 -5.12 14.11
CA ALA A 92 7.77 -5.76 14.94
C ALA A 92 9.07 -4.93 15.07
N TYR A 93 8.94 -3.61 15.25
CA TYR A 93 10.06 -2.67 15.17
C TYR A 93 11.21 -3.07 16.09
N MET A 94 10.91 -3.47 17.33
CA MET A 94 11.93 -3.80 18.32
C MET A 94 12.76 -5.03 17.94
N THR A 95 12.15 -6.02 17.31
CA THR A 95 12.82 -7.29 16.93
C THR A 95 13.43 -7.26 15.53
N ASN A 96 13.06 -6.29 14.69
CA ASN A 96 13.64 -6.13 13.37
C ASN A 96 15.15 -5.79 13.47
N THR A 97 16.02 -6.60 12.85
CA THR A 97 17.48 -6.41 12.91
C THR A 97 18.03 -5.52 11.81
N GLY A 98 17.21 -5.15 10.82
CA GLY A 98 17.59 -4.29 9.72
C GLY A 98 17.58 -2.80 10.08
N PRO A 99 18.00 -1.93 9.13
CA PRO A 99 17.91 -0.48 9.29
C PRO A 99 16.47 -0.04 9.58
N LYS A 100 16.29 0.79 10.60
CA LYS A 100 14.95 1.21 11.05
C LYS A 100 15.00 2.57 11.73
N ALA A 101 13.90 3.32 11.66
CA ALA A 101 13.80 4.65 12.22
C ALA A 101 12.35 4.97 12.58
N ILE A 102 12.20 5.87 13.55
CA ILE A 102 10.91 6.45 13.94
C ILE A 102 11.06 7.95 13.80
N ALA A 103 10.16 8.56 13.03
CA ALA A 103 10.04 10.01 12.95
C ALA A 103 8.69 10.45 13.53
N ILE A 104 8.69 11.54 14.30
CA ILE A 104 7.47 12.13 14.88
C ILE A 104 7.44 13.64 14.63
N SER A 105 6.24 14.20 14.69
CA SER A 105 5.95 15.63 14.70
C SER A 105 5.71 16.13 16.13
N ALA A 106 5.56 17.44 16.30
CA ALA A 106 5.31 18.06 17.60
C ALA A 106 4.01 17.59 18.29
N ASP A 107 3.03 17.06 17.54
CA ASP A 107 1.79 16.49 18.12
C ASP A 107 1.90 14.98 18.42
N GLY A 108 3.10 14.41 18.33
CA GLY A 108 3.32 12.98 18.54
C GLY A 108 2.87 12.07 17.39
N LEU A 109 2.27 12.62 16.33
CA LEU A 109 1.99 11.89 15.09
C LEU A 109 3.30 11.55 14.38
N GLY A 110 3.40 10.37 13.80
CA GLY A 110 4.65 9.91 13.22
C GLY A 110 4.55 8.65 12.39
N PHE A 111 5.69 8.25 11.86
CA PHE A 111 5.82 7.08 11.01
C PHE A 111 6.99 6.23 11.45
N VAL A 112 6.78 4.91 11.46
CA VAL A 112 7.81 3.92 11.74
C VAL A 112 8.22 3.32 10.41
N ARG A 113 9.50 3.47 10.07
CA ARG A 113 10.07 2.88 8.87
C ARG A 113 11.09 1.83 9.29
N HIS A 114 11.01 0.66 8.68
CA HIS A 114 12.13 -0.27 8.65
C HIS A 114 12.46 -0.56 7.19
N GLY A 115 13.71 -0.95 6.94
CA GLY A 115 14.08 -1.54 5.68
C GLY A 115 13.23 -2.76 5.44
N GLY A 116 12.60 -2.82 4.27
CA GLY A 116 12.30 -4.12 3.68
C GLY A 116 13.61 -4.83 3.36
N MET A 117 13.52 -6.11 2.96
CA MET A 117 14.65 -7.02 2.67
C MET A 117 15.62 -6.57 1.53
N SER A 118 15.56 -5.32 1.08
CA SER A 118 16.49 -4.74 0.10
C SER A 118 17.59 -3.93 0.80
N ASN A 119 18.71 -3.71 0.10
CA ASN A 119 19.93 -3.01 0.53
C ASN A 119 19.74 -1.50 0.87
N GLN A 120 18.67 -1.13 1.56
CA GLN A 120 18.46 0.24 2.01
C GLN A 120 19.43 0.54 3.15
N THR A 121 20.13 1.65 3.03
CA THR A 121 21.00 2.17 4.09
C THR A 121 20.18 2.82 5.20
N GLN A 122 20.75 2.93 6.40
CA GLN A 122 20.11 3.65 7.50
C GLN A 122 19.76 5.10 7.13
N ALA A 123 20.59 5.77 6.31
CA ALA A 123 20.31 7.13 5.84
C ALA A 123 19.04 7.20 4.99
N GLN A 124 18.82 6.22 4.10
CA GLN A 124 17.61 6.15 3.28
C GLN A 124 16.37 5.87 4.13
N ILE A 125 16.49 5.02 5.16
CA ILE A 125 15.39 4.74 6.09
C ILE A 125 15.04 5.95 6.95
N ASN A 126 16.05 6.68 7.44
CA ASN A 126 15.88 7.94 8.16
C ASN A 126 15.10 8.96 7.30
N GLN A 127 15.54 9.14 6.05
CA GLN A 127 14.88 10.05 5.11
C GLN A 127 13.42 9.63 4.85
N ALA A 128 13.18 8.35 4.53
CA ALA A 128 11.84 7.84 4.28
C ALA A 128 10.91 8.00 5.50
N ALA A 129 11.40 7.75 6.72
CA ALA A 129 10.63 7.96 7.95
C ALA A 129 10.22 9.44 8.10
N GLN A 130 11.15 10.37 7.88
CA GLN A 130 10.86 11.80 7.99
C GLN A 130 9.89 12.29 6.90
N GLN A 131 10.06 11.84 5.66
CA GLN A 131 9.14 12.12 4.55
C GLN A 131 7.72 11.65 4.90
N ALA A 132 7.59 10.39 5.34
CA ALA A 132 6.31 9.79 5.70
C ALA A 132 5.68 10.49 6.91
N CYS A 133 6.48 10.83 7.92
CA CYS A 133 6.03 11.63 9.06
C CYS A 133 5.48 13.00 8.61
N TYR A 134 6.18 13.70 7.73
CA TYR A 134 5.73 15.01 7.23
C TYR A 134 4.40 14.89 6.50
N ALA A 135 4.25 13.88 5.64
CA ALA A 135 3.01 13.61 4.91
C ALA A 135 1.86 13.19 5.85
N ILE A 136 2.11 12.29 6.80
CA ILE A 136 1.07 11.77 7.69
C ILE A 136 0.65 12.77 8.76
N SER A 137 1.52 13.72 9.13
CA SER A 137 1.21 14.79 10.10
C SER A 137 0.54 16.02 9.47
N GLY A 138 0.22 15.98 8.16
CA GLY A 138 -0.40 17.10 7.45
C GLY A 138 0.58 18.25 7.19
N GLY A 139 1.82 17.92 6.88
CA GLY A 139 2.91 18.85 6.55
C GLY A 139 3.53 19.57 7.75
N LYS A 140 3.39 19.01 8.95
CA LYS A 140 4.07 19.53 10.13
C LYS A 140 5.54 19.08 10.14
N PRO A 141 6.47 19.94 10.61
CA PRO A 141 7.86 19.56 10.71
C PRO A 141 8.06 18.31 11.57
N CYS A 142 8.97 17.45 11.13
CA CYS A 142 9.27 16.19 11.80
C CYS A 142 10.71 16.13 12.32
N ALA A 143 10.90 15.29 13.33
CA ALA A 143 12.19 14.94 13.90
C ALA A 143 12.38 13.42 13.88
N LEU A 144 13.63 12.98 13.73
CA LEU A 144 14.00 11.58 13.96
C LEU A 144 14.08 11.35 15.46
N LEU A 145 13.12 10.59 15.98
CA LEU A 145 13.04 10.22 17.39
C LEU A 145 13.97 9.06 17.70
N ALA A 146 13.98 8.03 16.85
CA ALA A 146 14.77 6.83 17.03
C ALA A 146 15.43 6.40 15.71
N VAL A 147 16.63 5.87 15.83
CA VAL A 147 17.41 5.27 14.73
C VAL A 147 17.96 3.95 15.25
N GLY A 148 17.61 2.84 14.62
CA GLY A 148 17.86 1.51 15.18
C GLY A 148 17.09 1.30 16.49
N ASN A 149 17.77 0.84 17.54
CA ASN A 149 17.17 0.61 18.86
C ASN A 149 17.49 1.72 19.87
N VAL A 150 17.91 2.91 19.42
CA VAL A 150 18.31 4.01 20.30
C VAL A 150 17.61 5.32 19.98
N PHE A 151 17.47 6.18 20.98
CA PHE A 151 17.01 7.55 20.80
C PHE A 151 18.02 8.35 19.94
N ASN A 152 17.51 9.06 18.94
CA ASN A 152 18.31 9.93 18.08
C ASN A 152 18.34 11.39 18.57
N VAL A 153 17.49 11.74 19.54
CA VAL A 153 17.38 13.06 20.16
C VAL A 153 17.15 12.92 21.66
N SER A 154 17.82 13.75 22.45
CA SER A 154 17.61 13.81 23.90
C SER A 154 16.27 14.47 24.22
N ARG A 155 15.72 14.20 25.41
CA ARG A 155 14.46 14.81 25.84
C ARG A 155 14.45 16.33 25.75
N ASN A 156 15.52 16.97 26.23
CA ASN A 156 15.64 18.44 26.28
C ASN A 156 15.76 19.08 24.89
N ASP A 157 16.21 18.33 23.89
CA ASP A 157 16.43 18.82 22.53
C ASP A 157 15.24 18.56 21.61
N LEU A 158 14.29 17.70 22.02
CA LEU A 158 13.20 17.23 21.16
C LEU A 158 12.37 18.39 20.59
N ASN A 159 11.97 19.36 21.44
CA ASN A 159 11.18 20.51 21.01
C ASN A 159 11.85 21.35 19.91
N ASN A 160 13.18 21.37 19.87
CA ASN A 160 13.96 22.13 18.88
C ASN A 160 14.35 21.29 17.66
N SER A 161 14.05 19.99 17.66
CA SER A 161 14.50 19.06 16.61
C SER A 161 13.54 18.94 15.42
N PHE A 162 12.31 19.43 15.54
CA PHE A 162 11.27 19.38 14.50
C PHE A 162 11.57 20.36 13.36
N THR A 163 12.46 19.96 12.46
CA THR A 163 13.00 20.84 11.40
C THR A 163 12.80 20.28 10.00
N TYR A 164 12.46 19.00 9.86
CA TYR A 164 12.34 18.39 8.55
C TYR A 164 11.13 18.92 7.79
N SER A 165 11.33 19.32 6.54
CA SER A 165 10.28 19.64 5.58
C SER A 165 10.49 18.85 4.29
N LEU A 166 9.40 18.50 3.63
CA LEU A 166 9.44 17.74 2.39
C LEU A 166 9.64 18.68 1.20
N PRO A 167 10.76 18.60 0.44
CA PRO A 167 10.90 19.35 -0.79
C PRO A 167 9.86 18.89 -1.81
N LEU A 168 9.02 19.81 -2.28
CA LEU A 168 8.03 19.54 -3.31
C LEU A 168 8.58 19.92 -4.68
N SER A 169 8.38 19.04 -5.65
CA SER A 169 8.71 19.26 -7.06
C SER A 169 7.43 19.50 -7.85
N THR A 170 7.50 20.28 -8.93
CA THR A 170 6.40 20.43 -9.89
C THR A 170 6.49 19.44 -11.05
N THR A 171 7.65 18.79 -11.23
CA THR A 171 7.92 17.81 -12.28
C THR A 171 8.46 16.51 -11.70
N VAL A 172 8.22 15.38 -12.36
CA VAL A 172 8.77 14.09 -11.92
C VAL A 172 10.27 14.06 -12.19
N ASN A 173 11.07 13.97 -11.12
CA ASN A 173 12.53 13.90 -11.14
C ASN A 173 13.04 12.87 -10.12
N SER A 174 14.35 12.80 -9.88
CA SER A 174 14.95 11.84 -8.94
C SER A 174 14.61 12.07 -7.46
N ASN A 175 13.82 13.09 -7.11
CA ASN A 175 13.40 13.42 -5.74
C ASN A 175 11.96 12.93 -5.45
N ILE A 176 11.58 11.76 -5.96
CA ILE A 176 10.29 11.14 -5.64
C ILE A 176 10.31 10.74 -4.15
N PRO A 177 9.34 11.16 -3.33
CA PRO A 177 9.33 10.84 -1.91
C PRO A 177 9.05 9.35 -1.66
N PHE A 178 9.44 8.86 -0.48
CA PHE A 178 9.20 7.52 0.07
C PHE A 178 9.93 6.35 -0.62
N VAL A 179 10.36 6.54 -1.87
CA VAL A 179 11.15 5.58 -2.65
C VAL A 179 12.65 5.84 -2.49
N ASN A 180 13.47 4.81 -2.70
CA ASN A 180 14.92 5.01 -2.67
C ASN A 180 15.43 5.75 -3.93
N ALA A 181 16.58 6.41 -3.85
CA ALA A 181 17.09 7.27 -4.92
C ALA A 181 17.31 6.54 -6.27
N ASN A 182 17.72 5.27 -6.24
CA ASN A 182 17.91 4.48 -7.45
C ASN A 182 16.57 4.18 -8.14
N GLN A 183 15.57 3.78 -7.35
CA GLN A 183 14.19 3.61 -7.81
C GLN A 183 13.63 4.94 -8.33
N ALA A 184 13.78 6.03 -7.58
CA ALA A 184 13.29 7.35 -7.97
C ALA A 184 13.83 7.78 -9.35
N SER A 185 15.13 7.55 -9.60
CA SER A 185 15.78 7.88 -10.87
C SER A 185 15.27 7.01 -12.03
N ALA A 186 15.10 5.71 -11.81
CA ALA A 186 14.56 4.79 -12.81
C ALA A 186 13.08 5.10 -13.12
N ILE A 187 12.28 5.37 -12.08
CA ILE A 187 10.88 5.79 -12.20
C ILE A 187 10.79 7.10 -12.99
N ALA A 188 11.56 8.12 -12.61
CA ALA A 188 11.53 9.41 -13.30
C ALA A 188 11.86 9.28 -14.78
N SER A 189 12.89 8.49 -15.12
CA SER A 189 13.29 8.27 -16.51
C SER A 189 12.19 7.58 -17.32
N SER A 190 11.67 6.45 -16.81
CA SER A 190 10.64 5.67 -17.50
C SER A 190 9.30 6.40 -17.59
N TYR A 191 8.87 7.04 -16.50
CA TYR A 191 7.63 7.80 -16.45
C TYR A 191 7.66 8.99 -17.39
N ASN A 192 8.75 9.76 -17.42
CA ASN A 192 8.86 10.93 -18.30
C ASN A 192 8.84 10.56 -19.78
N ALA A 193 9.46 9.43 -20.16
CA ALA A 193 9.46 8.93 -21.53
C ALA A 193 8.10 8.34 -21.98
N ALA A 194 7.26 7.91 -21.04
CA ALA A 194 6.00 7.25 -21.37
C ALA A 194 4.95 8.23 -21.94
N PRO A 195 4.07 7.79 -22.86
CA PRO A 195 3.05 8.64 -23.47
C PRO A 195 1.87 8.91 -22.52
N SER A 196 1.17 10.02 -22.77
CA SER A 196 -0.08 10.36 -22.09
C SER A 196 -1.31 9.67 -22.70
N PRO A 197 -2.42 9.51 -21.94
CA PRO A 197 -2.54 9.81 -20.51
C PRO A 197 -1.66 8.88 -19.64
N LYS A 198 -1.11 9.42 -18.55
CA LYS A 198 -0.33 8.66 -17.57
C LYS A 198 -0.53 9.21 -16.16
N ALA A 199 -0.42 8.33 -15.17
CA ALA A 199 -0.57 8.68 -13.76
C ALA A 199 0.40 7.85 -12.91
N MET A 200 0.70 8.34 -11.72
CA MET A 200 1.50 7.63 -10.72
C MET A 200 0.89 7.82 -9.34
N ALA A 201 0.83 6.74 -8.58
CA ALA A 201 0.49 6.76 -7.17
C ALA A 201 1.66 6.24 -6.31
N LEU A 202 1.75 6.77 -5.09
CA LEU A 202 2.73 6.38 -4.08
C LEU A 202 1.99 6.05 -2.78
N SER A 203 2.62 5.20 -1.96
CA SER A 203 2.30 5.05 -0.55
C SER A 203 3.47 5.52 0.32
N LEU A 204 3.18 5.79 1.59
CA LEU A 204 4.15 6.23 2.60
C LEU A 204 5.20 5.15 2.92
N ASP A 205 4.91 3.88 2.66
CA ASP A 205 5.89 2.80 2.72
C ASP A 205 6.77 2.68 1.47
N GLY A 206 6.67 3.62 0.53
CA GLY A 206 7.44 3.60 -0.71
C GLY A 206 6.93 2.62 -1.76
N SER A 207 5.84 1.90 -1.52
CA SER A 207 5.14 1.20 -2.60
C SER A 207 4.62 2.22 -3.60
N TYR A 208 4.73 1.90 -4.89
CA TYR A 208 4.32 2.78 -5.95
C TYR A 208 3.74 1.99 -7.11
N PHE A 209 2.92 2.66 -7.91
CA PHE A 209 2.49 2.16 -9.19
C PHE A 209 2.35 3.33 -10.17
N TRP A 210 2.74 3.11 -11.43
CA TRP A 210 2.44 4.05 -12.49
C TRP A 210 1.94 3.31 -13.72
N ILE A 211 1.10 3.99 -14.50
CA ILE A 211 0.59 3.48 -15.75
C ILE A 211 0.63 4.59 -16.79
N ALA A 212 0.81 4.20 -18.04
CA ALA A 212 0.78 5.08 -19.18
C ALA A 212 -0.03 4.44 -20.31
N HIS A 213 -0.39 5.29 -21.27
CA HIS A 213 -1.05 4.85 -22.48
C HIS A 213 -0.17 3.86 -23.25
N SER A 214 -0.78 2.85 -23.87
CA SER A 214 -0.10 2.00 -24.84
C SER A 214 -1.08 1.65 -25.96
N THR A 215 -0.56 1.34 -27.15
CA THR A 215 -1.39 0.97 -28.30
C THR A 215 -2.02 -0.42 -28.14
N ALA A 216 -1.33 -1.34 -27.46
CA ALA A 216 -1.83 -2.69 -27.20
C ALA A 216 -2.96 -2.70 -26.15
N GLU A 217 -2.91 -1.77 -25.19
CA GLU A 217 -3.93 -1.63 -24.15
C GLU A 217 -4.22 -0.14 -23.95
N PRO A 218 -5.13 0.47 -24.71
CA PRO A 218 -5.36 1.90 -24.63
C PRO A 218 -5.98 2.28 -23.28
N LEU A 219 -5.45 3.35 -22.68
CA LEU A 219 -6.15 4.10 -21.63
C LEU A 219 -7.11 5.08 -22.30
N SER A 220 -8.36 5.11 -21.84
CA SER A 220 -9.42 5.97 -22.35
C SER A 220 -9.33 7.40 -21.81
N SER A 221 -8.77 7.60 -20.61
CA SER A 221 -8.68 8.92 -19.99
C SER A 221 -7.61 9.00 -18.89
N LEU A 222 -7.32 10.22 -18.42
CA LEU A 222 -6.50 10.46 -17.23
C LEU A 222 -7.18 9.95 -15.95
N ASP A 223 -8.50 10.08 -15.84
CA ASP A 223 -9.25 9.59 -14.68
C ASP A 223 -9.18 8.07 -14.55
N GLU A 224 -9.24 7.37 -15.68
CA GLU A 224 -8.99 5.92 -15.70
C GLU A 224 -7.58 5.60 -15.22
N ALA A 225 -6.57 6.33 -15.69
CA ALA A 225 -5.18 6.15 -15.24
C ALA A 225 -5.07 6.35 -13.73
N LYS A 226 -5.63 7.44 -13.18
CA LYS A 226 -5.64 7.76 -11.75
C LYS A 226 -6.30 6.65 -10.92
N ARG A 227 -7.49 6.20 -11.34
CA ARG A 227 -8.20 5.10 -10.68
C ARG A 227 -7.32 3.85 -10.63
N ILE A 228 -6.77 3.42 -11.76
CA ILE A 228 -5.97 2.19 -11.85
C ILE A 228 -4.72 2.25 -10.99
N VAL A 229 -3.96 3.36 -11.02
CA VAL A 229 -2.73 3.46 -10.23
C VAL A 229 -3.01 3.48 -8.73
N LEU A 230 -4.11 4.12 -8.30
CA LEU A 230 -4.51 4.11 -6.90
C LEU A 230 -4.94 2.71 -6.47
N GLU A 231 -5.80 2.02 -7.24
CA GLU A 231 -6.22 0.65 -6.93
C GLU A 231 -5.01 -0.30 -6.86
N ARG A 232 -4.10 -0.27 -7.84
CA ARG A 232 -2.92 -1.16 -7.84
C ARG A 232 -1.95 -0.84 -6.71
N CYS A 233 -1.71 0.44 -6.43
CA CYS A 233 -0.93 0.84 -5.28
C CYS A 233 -1.60 0.34 -3.98
N GLU A 234 -2.92 0.48 -3.84
CA GLU A 234 -3.68 0.00 -2.68
C GLU A 234 -3.61 -1.52 -2.54
N LEU A 235 -3.52 -2.28 -3.62
CA LEU A 235 -3.31 -3.73 -3.55
C LEU A 235 -1.89 -4.08 -3.06
N ALA A 236 -0.87 -3.31 -3.42
CA ALA A 236 0.53 -3.61 -3.14
C ALA A 236 1.08 -3.00 -1.81
N ALA A 237 0.55 -1.88 -1.34
CA ALA A 237 1.17 -1.10 -0.28
C ALA A 237 0.91 -1.65 1.13
N ALA A 238 1.93 -2.08 1.87
CA ALA A 238 1.83 -2.50 3.28
C ALA A 238 1.06 -1.51 4.17
N THR A 239 1.15 -0.21 3.87
CA THR A 239 0.39 0.88 4.46
C THR A 239 -0.44 1.56 3.37
N ILE A 240 -1.71 1.85 3.64
CA ILE A 240 -2.57 2.71 2.79
C ILE A 240 -2.70 4.07 3.52
N PRO A 241 -3.17 5.16 2.92
CA PRO A 241 -3.74 5.32 1.59
C PRO A 241 -2.63 5.49 0.55
N CYS A 242 -2.90 5.00 -0.66
CA CYS A 242 -2.14 5.45 -1.81
C CYS A 242 -2.65 6.81 -2.28
N VAL A 243 -1.76 7.61 -2.82
CA VAL A 243 -2.02 9.01 -3.16
C VAL A 243 -1.50 9.27 -4.56
N ILE A 244 -2.22 10.06 -5.35
CA ILE A 244 -1.69 10.49 -6.64
C ILE A 244 -0.46 11.36 -6.40
N TYR A 245 0.64 10.95 -7.02
CA TYR A 245 1.87 11.71 -7.01
C TYR A 245 2.01 12.59 -8.26
N ALA A 246 1.75 12.03 -9.43
CA ALA A 246 1.91 12.71 -10.70
C ALA A 246 0.80 12.37 -11.69
N GLU A 247 0.46 13.36 -12.50
CA GLU A 247 -0.49 13.30 -13.59
C GLU A 247 0.18 13.86 -14.85
N ASN A 248 0.25 13.06 -15.91
CA ASN A 248 0.97 13.40 -17.13
C ASN A 248 2.42 13.85 -16.85
N ALA A 249 2.76 15.11 -17.11
CA ALA A 249 4.11 15.63 -16.92
C ALA A 249 4.32 16.33 -15.56
N SER A 250 3.26 16.45 -14.75
CA SER A 250 3.25 17.31 -13.57
C SER A 250 3.08 16.51 -12.29
N VAL A 251 3.81 16.89 -11.26
CA VAL A 251 3.59 16.41 -9.90
C VAL A 251 2.40 17.16 -9.31
N THR A 252 1.41 16.41 -8.83
CA THR A 252 0.18 16.93 -8.20
C THR A 252 0.12 16.60 -6.70
N PHE A 253 1.12 15.88 -6.18
CA PHE A 253 1.21 15.53 -4.77
C PHE A 253 1.20 16.76 -3.86
N ASN A 254 0.28 16.75 -2.89
CA ASN A 254 0.23 17.77 -1.83
C ASN A 254 0.13 17.10 -0.45
N PRO A 255 1.19 17.15 0.38
CA PRO A 255 1.18 16.55 1.72
C PRO A 255 0.19 17.22 2.68
N LEU A 256 -0.24 18.46 2.41
CA LEU A 256 -1.24 19.19 3.20
C LEU A 256 -2.68 18.76 2.87
N ALA A 257 -2.88 18.22 1.67
CA ALA A 257 -4.19 17.88 1.13
C ALA A 257 -4.24 16.44 0.58
N ILE A 258 -3.63 15.51 1.32
CA ILE A 258 -3.63 14.11 0.92
C ILE A 258 -5.08 13.60 0.88
N ASN A 259 -5.52 13.15 -0.29
CA ASN A 259 -6.76 12.40 -0.40
C ASN A 259 -6.54 11.00 0.19
N ARG A 260 -7.23 10.72 1.30
CA ARG A 260 -7.12 9.46 2.06
C ARG A 260 -8.34 8.56 1.86
N THR A 261 -9.17 8.89 0.87
CA THR A 261 -10.34 8.12 0.48
C THR A 261 -9.87 6.87 -0.28
N PRO A 262 -10.35 5.68 0.10
CA PRO A 262 -10.05 4.47 -0.64
C PRO A 262 -10.57 4.58 -2.07
N VAL A 263 -9.85 3.98 -3.01
CA VAL A 263 -10.34 3.88 -4.39
C VAL A 263 -11.02 2.55 -4.64
N ILE A 264 -10.57 1.48 -3.99
CA ILE A 264 -11.28 0.21 -4.02
C ILE A 264 -12.54 0.32 -3.15
N ASP A 265 -13.70 -0.02 -3.73
CA ASP A 265 -14.94 -0.22 -2.98
C ASP A 265 -14.91 -1.60 -2.31
N TYR A 266 -14.54 -1.61 -1.03
CA TYR A 266 -14.46 -2.82 -0.21
C TYR A 266 -15.84 -3.35 0.22
N ALA A 267 -16.88 -2.54 0.14
CA ALA A 267 -18.25 -2.95 0.47
C ALA A 267 -18.93 -3.68 -0.70
N ARG A 268 -18.32 -3.64 -1.89
CA ARG A 268 -18.87 -4.27 -3.08
C ARG A 268 -18.90 -5.79 -2.96
N THR A 269 -20.08 -6.37 -3.19
CA THR A 269 -20.31 -7.82 -3.16
C THR A 269 -20.43 -8.45 -4.54
N GLU A 270 -20.56 -7.65 -5.60
CA GLU A 270 -20.74 -8.15 -6.97
C GLU A 270 -19.83 -7.49 -8.01
N VAL A 271 -19.44 -8.27 -9.02
CA VAL A 271 -18.73 -7.77 -10.21
C VAL A 271 -19.71 -7.01 -11.11
N ALA A 272 -19.78 -5.70 -10.96
CA ALA A 272 -20.76 -4.86 -11.65
C ALA A 272 -20.15 -3.87 -12.67
N THR A 273 -19.14 -3.10 -12.27
CA THR A 273 -18.71 -1.90 -13.02
C THR A 273 -17.23 -1.87 -13.39
N ASN A 274 -16.38 -2.48 -12.57
CA ASN A 274 -14.95 -2.63 -12.83
C ASN A 274 -14.36 -3.78 -12.01
N ILE A 275 -13.12 -4.16 -12.33
CA ILE A 275 -12.25 -4.97 -11.48
C ILE A 275 -11.07 -4.10 -11.07
N PRO A 276 -10.63 -4.10 -9.80
CA PRO A 276 -9.50 -3.30 -9.36
C PRO A 276 -8.26 -3.51 -10.25
N GLY A 277 -7.64 -2.41 -10.65
CA GLY A 277 -6.47 -2.40 -11.51
C GLY A 277 -6.72 -2.73 -12.99
N MET A 278 -7.97 -3.00 -13.39
CA MET A 278 -8.32 -3.33 -14.77
C MET A 278 -8.69 -2.07 -15.59
N ARG A 279 -8.29 -2.08 -16.86
CA ARG A 279 -8.68 -1.07 -17.85
C ARG A 279 -10.14 -1.24 -18.27
N GLN A 280 -10.84 -0.14 -18.51
CA GLN A 280 -12.25 -0.09 -18.88
C GLN A 280 -12.53 -0.84 -20.18
N THR A 281 -11.68 -0.67 -21.19
CA THR A 281 -11.81 -1.37 -22.48
C THR A 281 -11.80 -2.88 -22.26
N VAL A 282 -10.84 -3.39 -21.49
CA VAL A 282 -10.72 -4.82 -21.16
C VAL A 282 -11.93 -5.29 -20.35
N PHE A 283 -12.36 -4.51 -19.36
CA PHE A 283 -13.55 -4.85 -18.58
C PHE A 283 -14.79 -5.00 -19.48
N ASN A 284 -15.03 -4.03 -20.35
CA ASN A 284 -16.20 -4.05 -21.24
C ASN A 284 -16.16 -5.23 -22.21
N THR A 285 -15.02 -5.47 -22.86
CA THR A 285 -14.93 -6.51 -23.89
C THR A 285 -14.83 -7.92 -23.33
N VAL A 286 -14.12 -8.10 -22.21
CA VAL A 286 -13.80 -9.41 -21.64
C VAL A 286 -14.73 -9.77 -20.49
N ILE A 287 -14.88 -8.88 -19.51
CA ILE A 287 -15.67 -9.18 -18.32
C ILE A 287 -17.16 -9.07 -18.60
N GLN A 288 -17.60 -7.93 -19.14
CA GLN A 288 -19.01 -7.64 -19.31
C GLN A 288 -19.62 -8.48 -20.44
N ASN A 289 -19.00 -8.49 -21.61
CA ASN A 289 -19.57 -9.14 -22.79
C ASN A 289 -19.36 -10.65 -22.84
N ASP A 290 -18.28 -11.17 -22.24
CA ASP A 290 -17.99 -12.60 -22.25
C ASP A 290 -18.31 -13.24 -20.90
N TYR A 291 -17.52 -12.98 -19.87
CA TYR A 291 -17.65 -13.66 -18.58
C TYR A 291 -19.04 -13.53 -17.95
N LEU A 292 -19.51 -12.30 -17.70
CA LEU A 292 -20.79 -12.06 -17.01
C LEU A 292 -21.98 -12.61 -17.81
N ARG A 293 -21.91 -12.57 -19.14
CA ARG A 293 -22.92 -13.17 -20.02
C ARG A 293 -22.96 -14.69 -19.87
N GLN A 294 -21.82 -15.36 -19.80
CA GLN A 294 -21.74 -16.82 -19.65
C GLN A 294 -22.24 -17.27 -18.27
N VAL A 295 -21.77 -16.66 -17.19
CA VAL A 295 -22.19 -17.05 -15.83
C VAL A 295 -23.66 -16.70 -15.53
N ASN A 296 -24.27 -15.78 -16.29
CA ASN A 296 -25.72 -15.54 -16.25
C ASN A 296 -26.56 -16.69 -16.79
N GLY A 297 -26.01 -17.51 -17.69
CA GLY A 297 -26.72 -18.57 -18.39
C GLY A 297 -27.01 -19.83 -17.55
N THR A 298 -26.75 -19.82 -16.24
CA THR A 298 -26.93 -20.91 -15.25
C THR A 298 -26.21 -22.24 -15.51
N SER A 299 -25.58 -22.45 -16.66
CA SER A 299 -24.94 -23.73 -17.02
C SER A 299 -23.42 -23.79 -16.76
N VAL A 300 -22.82 -22.68 -16.32
CA VAL A 300 -21.38 -22.60 -16.05
C VAL A 300 -21.08 -21.86 -14.76
N PHE A 301 -19.99 -22.26 -14.10
CA PHE A 301 -19.39 -21.60 -12.96
C PHE A 301 -18.24 -20.73 -13.44
N GLY A 302 -18.09 -19.53 -12.88
CA GLY A 302 -16.99 -18.61 -13.17
C GLY A 302 -16.05 -18.40 -11.99
N SER A 303 -14.79 -18.13 -12.28
CA SER A 303 -13.82 -17.63 -11.30
C SER A 303 -12.98 -16.51 -11.90
N ILE A 304 -12.70 -15.50 -11.10
CA ILE A 304 -11.80 -14.39 -11.44
C ILE A 304 -10.66 -14.36 -10.43
N TYR A 305 -9.44 -14.30 -10.93
CA TYR A 305 -8.23 -14.09 -10.13
C TYR A 305 -7.54 -12.81 -10.57
N ILE A 306 -7.01 -12.06 -9.62
CA ILE A 306 -6.18 -10.87 -9.87
C ILE A 306 -4.92 -10.91 -9.03
N SER A 307 -3.89 -10.20 -9.47
CA SER A 307 -2.67 -9.93 -8.74
C SER A 307 -2.52 -8.43 -8.49
N ALA A 308 -1.67 -8.04 -7.53
CA ALA A 308 -1.46 -6.64 -7.18
C ALA A 308 -0.74 -5.82 -8.27
N ASP A 309 0.01 -6.46 -9.18
CA ASP A 309 0.49 -5.82 -10.41
C ASP A 309 -0.60 -5.62 -11.47
N GLY A 310 -1.86 -5.94 -11.13
CA GLY A 310 -3.06 -5.79 -11.95
C GLY A 310 -3.09 -6.69 -13.18
N ARG A 311 -2.29 -7.75 -13.20
CA ARG A 311 -2.59 -8.91 -14.04
C ARG A 311 -3.77 -9.66 -13.42
N GLY A 312 -4.43 -10.43 -14.25
CA GLY A 312 -5.59 -11.18 -13.82
C GLY A 312 -6.01 -12.14 -14.90
N SER A 313 -6.89 -13.04 -14.52
CA SER A 313 -7.49 -13.99 -15.42
C SER A 313 -8.91 -14.27 -14.98
N MET A 314 -9.64 -14.86 -15.90
CA MET A 314 -10.93 -15.43 -15.63
C MET A 314 -11.03 -16.77 -16.34
N SER A 315 -11.88 -17.63 -15.81
CA SER A 315 -12.31 -18.84 -16.51
C SER A 315 -13.75 -19.14 -16.12
N TYR A 316 -14.46 -19.81 -17.03
CA TYR A 316 -15.77 -20.37 -16.75
C TYR A 316 -15.85 -21.78 -17.32
N ASN A 317 -16.51 -22.67 -16.59
CA ASN A 317 -16.59 -24.09 -16.92
C ASN A 317 -17.85 -24.70 -16.28
N SER A 318 -18.35 -25.83 -16.81
CA SER A 318 -19.43 -26.58 -16.17
C SER A 318 -19.04 -27.18 -14.80
N SER A 319 -17.74 -27.26 -14.50
CA SER A 319 -17.18 -27.62 -13.20
C SER A 319 -16.59 -26.39 -12.49
N ALA A 320 -17.07 -26.09 -11.28
CA ALA A 320 -16.55 -24.98 -10.47
C ALA A 320 -15.05 -25.11 -10.17
N THR A 321 -14.59 -26.33 -9.86
CA THR A 321 -13.17 -26.61 -9.59
C THR A 321 -12.30 -26.37 -10.82
N THR A 322 -12.79 -26.74 -12.00
CA THR A 322 -12.05 -26.52 -13.25
C THR A 322 -11.96 -25.04 -13.58
N ALA A 323 -13.06 -24.29 -13.46
CA ALA A 323 -13.06 -22.84 -13.63
C ALA A 323 -12.08 -22.15 -12.65
N ASP A 324 -12.05 -22.57 -11.39
CA ASP A 324 -11.15 -22.02 -10.38
C ASP A 324 -9.67 -22.30 -10.72
N ASN A 325 -9.32 -23.56 -10.98
CA ASN A 325 -7.95 -23.97 -11.29
C ASN A 325 -7.42 -23.31 -12.56
N ASP A 326 -8.25 -23.23 -13.61
CA ASP A 326 -7.86 -22.62 -14.88
C ASP A 326 -7.63 -21.12 -14.73
N ALA A 327 -8.52 -20.42 -14.02
CA ALA A 327 -8.34 -19.01 -13.73
C ALA A 327 -7.05 -18.81 -12.91
N LYS A 328 -6.90 -19.48 -11.77
CA LYS A 328 -5.70 -19.37 -10.93
C LYS A 328 -4.42 -19.64 -11.72
N SER A 329 -4.37 -20.72 -12.50
CA SER A 329 -3.21 -21.09 -13.32
C SER A 329 -2.84 -20.00 -14.33
N ARG A 330 -3.82 -19.49 -15.08
CA ARG A 330 -3.59 -18.40 -16.06
C ARG A 330 -3.15 -17.10 -15.40
N CYS A 331 -3.71 -16.79 -14.23
CA CYS A 331 -3.27 -15.61 -13.48
C CYS A 331 -1.82 -15.78 -13.05
N THR A 332 -1.44 -16.91 -12.45
CA THR A 332 -0.07 -17.17 -11.99
C THR A 332 0.96 -17.21 -13.14
N GLN A 333 0.57 -17.67 -14.33
CA GLN A 333 1.43 -17.62 -15.51
C GLN A 333 1.68 -16.18 -15.99
N GLY A 334 0.70 -15.29 -15.78
CA GLY A 334 0.81 -13.88 -16.09
C GLY A 334 1.54 -13.11 -14.99
N ALA A 335 1.11 -13.23 -13.75
CA ALA A 335 1.60 -12.47 -12.61
C ALA A 335 3.11 -12.64 -12.40
N SER A 336 3.78 -11.54 -12.03
CA SER A 336 5.15 -11.66 -11.55
C SER A 336 5.16 -12.37 -10.18
N ALA A 337 6.26 -13.07 -9.87
CA ALA A 337 6.38 -13.88 -8.67
C ALA A 337 6.15 -13.10 -7.36
N GLU A 338 6.37 -11.78 -7.40
CA GLU A 338 6.20 -10.86 -6.27
C GLU A 338 4.73 -10.54 -5.96
N PHE A 339 3.82 -10.74 -6.93
CA PHE A 339 2.41 -10.41 -6.79
C PHE A 339 1.56 -11.66 -6.97
N PRO A 340 1.43 -12.51 -5.92
CA PRO A 340 0.64 -13.72 -6.02
C PRO A 340 -0.80 -13.41 -6.39
N CYS A 341 -1.35 -14.26 -7.25
CA CYS A 341 -2.75 -14.18 -7.62
C CYS A 341 -3.64 -14.62 -6.48
N PHE A 342 -4.68 -13.84 -6.21
CA PHE A 342 -5.74 -14.18 -5.27
C PHE A 342 -7.09 -14.22 -5.98
N LYS A 343 -8.00 -15.03 -5.43
CA LYS A 343 -9.35 -15.13 -5.97
C LYS A 343 -10.11 -13.85 -5.66
N TYR A 344 -10.54 -13.16 -6.71
CA TYR A 344 -11.32 -11.93 -6.61
C TYR A 344 -12.82 -12.21 -6.56
N ALA A 345 -13.32 -13.11 -7.42
CA ALA A 345 -14.74 -13.43 -7.49
C ALA A 345 -15.00 -14.89 -7.83
N THR A 346 -16.13 -15.39 -7.35
CA THR A 346 -16.77 -16.64 -7.80
C THR A 346 -18.10 -16.29 -8.42
N ASN A 347 -18.32 -16.70 -9.67
CA ASN A 347 -19.43 -16.23 -10.49
C ASN A 347 -19.46 -14.69 -10.50
N LYS A 348 -20.54 -14.09 -10.00
CA LYS A 348 -20.64 -12.63 -9.82
C LYS A 348 -20.23 -12.16 -8.44
N THR A 349 -20.19 -13.05 -7.47
CA THR A 349 -19.98 -12.68 -6.08
C THR A 349 -18.51 -12.47 -5.83
N ILE A 350 -18.15 -11.27 -5.41
CA ILE A 350 -16.81 -10.94 -4.96
C ILE A 350 -16.54 -11.73 -3.69
N ALA A 351 -15.45 -12.50 -3.69
CA ALA A 351 -14.96 -13.13 -2.47
C ALA A 351 -14.48 -12.01 -1.54
N SER A 352 -14.88 -12.05 -0.25
CA SER A 352 -14.65 -10.97 0.72
C SER A 352 -13.26 -10.32 0.57
N LEU A 353 -13.22 -9.11 0.01
CA LEU A 353 -11.98 -8.39 -0.31
C LEU A 353 -11.13 -8.13 0.93
N THR A 354 -11.78 -8.02 2.10
CA THR A 354 -11.11 -7.80 3.38
C THR A 354 -10.24 -8.99 3.78
N GLN A 355 -10.66 -10.25 3.54
CA GLN A 355 -9.82 -11.42 3.84
C GLN A 355 -8.73 -11.64 2.80
N SER A 356 -9.02 -11.34 1.53
CA SER A 356 -8.05 -11.48 0.43
C SER A 356 -6.96 -10.41 0.47
N LEU A 357 -7.22 -9.20 0.98
CA LEU A 357 -6.18 -8.18 1.15
C LEU A 357 -5.41 -8.30 2.47
N VAL A 358 -6.04 -8.84 3.52
CA VAL A 358 -5.33 -9.27 4.75
C VAL A 358 -4.34 -10.38 4.46
N SER A 359 -4.65 -11.30 3.54
CA SER A 359 -3.70 -12.33 3.12
C SER A 359 -2.61 -11.81 2.16
N VAL A 360 -2.87 -10.72 1.43
CA VAL A 360 -1.87 -10.07 0.57
C VAL A 360 -0.89 -9.19 1.36
N LYS A 361 -1.20 -8.79 2.60
CA LYS A 361 -0.32 -7.92 3.39
C LYS A 361 -0.05 -8.42 4.80
N THR A 362 1.24 -8.55 5.09
CA THR A 362 1.84 -9.03 6.34
C THR A 362 1.38 -8.29 7.61
N TYR A 363 0.88 -7.05 7.51
CA TYR A 363 0.65 -6.19 8.68
C TYR A 363 -0.83 -5.96 9.08
N GLY A 364 -1.78 -6.59 8.37
CA GLY A 364 -3.19 -6.70 8.79
C GLY A 364 -4.04 -5.41 8.75
N MET A 365 -5.37 -5.58 8.96
CA MET A 365 -6.33 -4.46 9.00
C MET A 365 -6.13 -3.50 10.18
N ASN A 366 -5.51 -3.97 11.27
CA ASN A 366 -5.28 -3.14 12.46
C ASN A 366 -4.34 -1.95 12.15
N LEU A 367 -3.24 -2.20 11.43
CA LEU A 367 -2.34 -1.16 10.96
C LEU A 367 -3.09 -0.17 10.05
N HIS A 368 -3.84 -0.68 9.08
CA HIS A 368 -4.60 0.12 8.12
C HIS A 368 -5.68 1.03 8.75
N CYS A 369 -6.31 0.59 9.84
CA CYS A 369 -7.35 1.36 10.51
C CYS A 369 -6.78 2.36 11.51
N LYS A 370 -5.73 1.99 12.25
CA LYS A 370 -5.24 2.83 13.37
C LYS A 370 -4.10 3.77 13.01
N VAL A 371 -3.40 3.53 11.90
CA VAL A 371 -2.24 4.37 11.53
C VAL A 371 -2.61 5.47 10.56
N VAL A 372 -3.70 5.30 9.83
CA VAL A 372 -3.99 6.09 8.63
C VAL A 372 -5.06 7.11 8.94
N PRO A 373 -4.75 8.42 8.93
CA PRO A 373 -5.78 9.44 9.02
C PRO A 373 -6.77 9.29 7.86
N ARG A 374 -8.06 9.58 8.04
CA ARG A 374 -9.04 9.60 6.94
C ARG A 374 -9.93 10.82 7.00
N ALA A 375 -10.66 11.12 5.93
CA ALA A 375 -11.51 12.30 5.88
C ALA A 375 -12.63 12.29 6.95
N SER A 376 -13.07 11.10 7.38
CA SER A 376 -14.13 10.94 8.38
C SER A 376 -14.12 9.55 9.02
N CYS A 377 -14.88 9.38 10.10
CA CYS A 377 -15.21 8.06 10.65
C CYS A 377 -15.94 7.17 9.65
N ALA A 378 -16.87 7.73 8.87
CA ALA A 378 -17.56 6.99 7.81
C ALA A 378 -16.58 6.42 6.78
N ALA A 379 -15.49 7.13 6.47
CA ALA A 379 -14.44 6.63 5.57
C ALA A 379 -13.63 5.47 6.18
N HIS A 380 -13.49 5.40 7.51
CA HIS A 380 -12.93 4.22 8.19
C HIS A 380 -13.89 3.03 8.13
N LEU A 381 -15.17 3.24 8.43
CA LEU A 381 -16.17 2.17 8.39
C LEU A 381 -16.36 1.61 6.98
N ALA A 382 -16.37 2.46 5.95
CA ALA A 382 -16.46 2.06 4.55
C ALA A 382 -15.30 1.15 4.10
N LEU A 383 -14.17 1.17 4.81
CA LEU A 383 -13.04 0.27 4.59
C LEU A 383 -13.11 -1.06 5.34
N GLY A 384 -14.14 -1.24 6.16
CA GLY A 384 -14.24 -2.39 7.06
C GLY A 384 -13.45 -2.22 8.35
N CYS A 385 -13.09 -0.99 8.75
CA CYS A 385 -12.64 -0.77 10.12
C CYS A 385 -13.79 -1.01 11.10
N PRO A 386 -13.56 -1.72 12.23
CA PRO A 386 -14.61 -1.99 13.22
C PRO A 386 -15.30 -0.73 13.76
N ALA A 387 -16.61 -0.79 13.95
CA ALA A 387 -17.34 0.22 14.71
C ALA A 387 -16.87 0.24 16.19
N GLY A 388 -16.97 1.41 16.83
CA GLY A 388 -16.49 1.67 18.19
C GLY A 388 -14.97 1.83 18.31
N GLY A 389 -14.22 1.73 17.22
CA GLY A 389 -12.77 1.93 17.21
C GLY A 389 -12.37 3.41 17.27
N SER A 390 -11.22 3.71 17.90
CA SER A 390 -10.60 5.03 17.82
C SER A 390 -9.65 5.11 16.64
N TYR A 391 -9.89 6.05 15.73
CA TYR A 391 -9.15 6.21 14.48
C TYR A 391 -8.78 7.66 14.21
N TYR A 392 -7.69 7.87 13.47
CA TYR A 392 -7.27 9.21 13.10
C TYR A 392 -8.15 9.76 11.98
N VAL A 393 -8.67 10.97 12.17
CA VAL A 393 -9.49 11.69 11.21
C VAL A 393 -8.81 13.02 10.89
N ALA A 394 -8.74 13.34 9.61
CA ALA A 394 -8.19 14.58 9.08
C ALA A 394 -9.30 15.59 8.86
N GLN A 395 -9.26 16.70 9.60
CA GLN A 395 -10.26 17.76 9.55
C GLN A 395 -9.56 19.12 9.46
N ALA A 396 -9.86 19.89 8.41
CA ALA A 396 -9.39 21.28 8.24
C ALA A 396 -7.87 21.46 8.46
N GLY A 397 -7.04 20.54 7.95
CA GLY A 397 -5.59 20.58 8.09
C GLY A 397 -5.04 20.08 9.44
N SER A 398 -5.91 19.62 10.34
CA SER A 398 -5.54 18.94 11.58
C SER A 398 -5.82 17.45 11.51
N ILE A 399 -5.17 16.67 12.36
CA ILE A 399 -5.36 15.23 12.49
C ILE A 399 -5.62 14.93 13.95
N ALA A 400 -6.77 14.32 14.22
CA ALA A 400 -7.22 14.02 15.57
C ALA A 400 -7.68 12.57 15.68
N LEU A 401 -7.48 11.98 16.85
CA LEU A 401 -8.04 10.66 17.17
C LEU A 401 -9.52 10.82 17.53
N GLN A 402 -10.40 10.07 16.88
CA GLN A 402 -11.85 10.10 17.09
C GLN A 402 -12.38 8.69 17.27
N THR A 403 -13.33 8.50 18.18
CA THR A 403 -14.08 7.25 18.27
C THR A 403 -15.15 7.22 17.19
N CYS A 404 -15.11 6.19 16.34
CA CYS A 404 -15.99 6.05 15.19
C CYS A 404 -17.05 5.00 15.50
N ASN A 405 -18.27 5.46 15.78
CA ASN A 405 -19.43 4.63 16.11
C ASN A 405 -20.21 4.17 14.89
#